data_AF-A0A933M3W8-F1
#
_entry.id   AF-A0A933M3W8-F1
#
_cell.length_a   1.000
_cell.length_b   1.000
_cell.length_c   1.000
_cell.angle_alpha   90.00
_cell.angle_beta   90.00
_cell.angle_gamma   90.00
#
_symmetry.space_group_name_H-M   'P 1'
#
loop_
_entity.id
_entity.type
_entity.pdbx_description
1 polymer ?
#
loop_
_entity_poly.entity_id
_entity_poly.type
_entity_poly.pdbx_seq_one_letter_code
_entity_poly.pdbx_strand_id
1 'polypeptide(L)'
;MAFLKARTGSSAGHLRLGRLGEDLAANALIGGGYKILHRNLKVYRREVDIIADHNGTLVFVEVKTRANHSFGTPLGSINHKREKRLREAAELYAMRNKITNRSIRFDVVSVDFSEGGGPKLEIIKNAF
;
A
#
# COMPACT_ATOMS: atom_id res chain seq x y z
N MET A 1 16.92 -36.53 -9.73
CA MET A 1 16.96 -35.55 -8.62
C MET A 1 16.23 -34.29 -9.05
N ALA A 2 14.89 -34.30 -8.98
CA ALA A 2 14.05 -33.15 -9.31
C ALA A 2 13.46 -32.58 -8.01
N PHE A 3 13.92 -31.41 -7.60
CA PHE A 3 13.33 -30.67 -6.49
C PHE A 3 12.03 -30.02 -6.96
N LEU A 4 10.90 -30.59 -6.55
CA LEU A 4 9.58 -29.99 -6.69
C LEU A 4 9.50 -28.78 -5.73
N LYS A 5 9.54 -27.56 -6.28
CA LYS A 5 9.35 -26.33 -5.52
C LYS A 5 7.88 -26.25 -5.08
N ALA A 6 7.61 -26.47 -3.80
CA ALA A 6 6.27 -26.37 -3.23
C ALA A 6 5.68 -24.97 -3.43
N ARG A 7 4.59 -24.89 -4.19
CA ARG A 7 3.68 -23.73 -4.22
C ARG A 7 2.63 -23.95 -3.14
N THR A 8 2.93 -23.65 -1.89
CA THR A 8 1.96 -23.76 -0.79
C THR A 8 2.05 -22.57 0.15
N GLY A 9 1.62 -21.41 -0.33
CA GLY A 9 1.13 -20.35 0.52
C GLY A 9 -0.39 -20.46 0.58
N SER A 10 -0.95 -20.85 1.73
CA SER A 10 -2.41 -20.89 1.93
C SER A 10 -2.98 -19.48 1.68
N SER A 11 -4.05 -19.38 0.89
CA SER A 11 -4.72 -18.10 0.57
C SER A 11 -5.12 -17.33 1.83
N ALA A 12 -5.51 -18.03 2.90
CA ALA A 12 -5.84 -17.45 4.20
C ALA A 12 -4.62 -16.85 4.91
N GLY A 13 -3.43 -17.46 4.79
CA GLY A 13 -2.20 -16.96 5.38
C GLY A 13 -1.75 -15.64 4.75
N HIS A 14 -1.77 -15.57 3.41
CA HIS A 14 -1.43 -14.33 2.69
C HIS A 14 -2.42 -13.20 2.96
N LEU A 15 -3.72 -13.48 3.06
CA LEU A 15 -4.73 -12.47 3.39
C LEU A 15 -4.58 -11.92 4.81
N ARG A 16 -4.28 -12.80 5.79
CA ARG A 16 -4.00 -12.37 7.17
C ARG A 16 -2.74 -11.52 7.26
N LEU A 17 -1.68 -11.92 6.56
CA LEU A 17 -0.44 -11.16 6.53
C LEU A 17 -0.62 -9.80 5.85
N GLY A 18 -1.37 -9.74 4.74
CA GLY A 18 -1.70 -8.48 4.07
C GLY A 18 -2.48 -7.51 4.98
N ARG A 19 -3.47 -8.01 5.73
CA ARG A 19 -4.21 -7.20 6.71
C ARG A 19 -3.30 -6.67 7.82
N LEU A 20 -2.44 -7.53 8.37
CA LEU A 20 -1.46 -7.12 9.38
C LEU A 20 -0.51 -6.05 8.83
N GLY A 21 -0.05 -6.20 7.58
CA GLY A 21 0.79 -5.20 6.93
C GLY A 21 0.08 -3.87 6.78
N GLU A 22 -1.20 -3.86 6.41
CA GLU A 22 -1.99 -2.63 6.32
C GLU A 22 -2.21 -1.96 7.69
N ASP A 23 -2.45 -2.75 8.75
CA ASP A 23 -2.55 -2.22 10.12
C ASP A 23 -1.26 -1.54 10.56
N LEU A 24 -0.11 -2.18 10.32
CA LEU A 24 1.20 -1.62 10.63
C LEU A 24 1.51 -0.38 9.79
N ALA A 25 1.15 -0.40 8.50
CA ALA A 25 1.32 0.74 7.61
C ALA A 25 0.50 1.95 8.06
N ALA A 26 -0.76 1.74 8.46
CA ALA A 26 -1.60 2.81 9.00
C ALA A 26 -0.99 3.43 10.26
N ASN A 27 -0.47 2.61 11.18
CA ASN A 27 0.19 3.10 12.39
C ASN A 27 1.47 3.88 12.08
N ALA A 28 2.29 3.41 11.13
CA ALA A 28 3.50 4.12 10.71
C ALA A 28 3.17 5.47 10.06
N LEU A 29 2.14 5.54 9.22
CA LEU A 29 1.65 6.79 8.64
C LEU A 29 1.18 7.76 9.73
N ILE A 30 0.41 7.29 10.71
CA ILE A 30 -0.01 8.11 11.86
C ILE A 30 1.21 8.66 12.61
N GLY A 31 2.18 7.81 12.93
CA GLY A 31 3.44 8.23 13.56
C GLY A 31 4.27 9.20 12.72
N GLY A 32 4.12 9.14 11.39
CA GLY A 32 4.72 10.06 10.41
C GLY A 32 3.93 11.35 10.17
N GLY A 33 2.89 11.64 10.97
CA GLY A 33 2.10 12.87 10.88
C GLY A 33 0.96 12.84 9.87
N TYR A 34 0.60 11.67 9.34
CA TYR A 34 -0.55 11.52 8.45
C TYR A 34 -1.84 11.34 9.26
N LYS A 35 -2.92 11.93 8.78
CA LYS A 35 -4.28 11.65 9.27
C LYS A 35 -4.96 10.67 8.31
N ILE A 36 -5.26 9.46 8.79
CA ILE A 36 -5.95 8.45 7.98
C ILE A 36 -7.40 8.91 7.72
N LEU A 37 -7.79 8.93 6.45
CA LEU A 37 -9.16 9.26 6.01
C LEU A 37 -9.95 7.99 5.71
N HIS A 38 -9.34 7.05 4.99
CA HIS A 38 -9.94 5.77 4.65
C HIS A 38 -8.90 4.65 4.62
N ARG A 39 -9.37 3.43 4.88
CA ARG A 39 -8.64 2.17 4.71
C ARG A 39 -9.47 1.23 3.85
N ASN A 40 -8.82 0.40 3.03
CA ASN A 40 -9.47 -0.54 2.11
C ASN A 40 -10.58 0.09 1.26
N LEU A 41 -10.34 1.30 0.72
CA LEU A 41 -11.37 1.97 -0.04
C LEU A 41 -11.58 1.28 -1.38
N LYS A 42 -12.84 0.93 -1.67
CA LYS A 42 -13.27 0.53 -3.01
C LYS A 42 -14.05 1.66 -3.66
N VAL A 43 -13.54 2.14 -4.79
CA VAL A 43 -14.20 3.12 -5.65
C VAL A 43 -14.39 2.48 -7.02
N TYR A 44 -15.65 2.19 -7.36
CA TYR A 44 -16.00 1.35 -8.51
C TYR A 44 -15.24 0.01 -8.50
N ARG A 45 -14.38 -0.20 -9.49
CA ARG A 45 -13.54 -1.41 -9.65
C ARG A 45 -12.08 -1.13 -9.35
N ARG A 46 -11.81 -0.11 -8.52
CA ARG A 46 -10.48 0.29 -8.07
C ARG A 46 -10.41 0.19 -6.56
N GLU A 47 -9.23 -0.18 -6.08
CA GLU A 47 -8.96 -0.39 -4.67
C GLU A 47 -7.75 0.47 -4.31
N VAL A 48 -7.85 1.12 -3.16
CA VAL A 48 -6.77 1.88 -2.54
C VAL A 48 -6.65 1.39 -1.10
N ASP A 49 -5.45 0.98 -0.72
CA ASP A 49 -5.25 0.37 0.60
C ASP A 49 -5.45 1.42 1.69
N ILE A 50 -4.86 2.62 1.54
CA ILE A 50 -5.04 3.72 2.49
C ILE A 50 -5.18 5.06 1.75
N ILE A 51 -6.09 5.92 2.20
CA ILE A 51 -6.13 7.34 1.85
C ILE A 51 -5.89 8.15 3.11
N ALA A 52 -4.98 9.11 3.03
CA ALA A 52 -4.61 9.95 4.16
C ALA A 52 -4.49 11.43 3.77
N ASP A 53 -4.59 12.29 4.77
CA ASP A 53 -4.18 13.69 4.71
C ASP A 53 -2.78 13.81 5.29
N HIS A 54 -1.87 14.45 4.56
CA HIS A 54 -0.56 14.81 5.08
C HIS A 54 -0.28 16.28 4.77
N ASN A 55 -0.49 17.13 5.78
CA ASN A 55 -0.34 18.59 5.71
C ASN A 55 -1.15 19.19 4.56
N GLY A 56 -2.43 18.80 4.42
CA GLY A 56 -3.32 19.30 3.36
C GLY A 56 -3.17 18.60 2.01
N THR A 57 -2.14 17.77 1.82
CA THR A 57 -2.00 16.90 0.63
C THR A 57 -2.85 15.64 0.79
N LEU A 58 -3.65 15.31 -0.22
CA LEU A 58 -4.42 14.07 -0.28
C LEU A 58 -3.53 12.95 -0.80
N VAL A 59 -3.20 11.99 0.06
CA VAL A 59 -2.24 10.93 -0.25
C VAL A 59 -2.96 9.61 -0.45
N PHE A 60 -2.72 8.97 -1.59
CA PHE A 60 -3.17 7.62 -1.90
C PHE A 60 -2.01 6.67 -1.71
N VAL A 61 -2.18 5.69 -0.84
CA VAL A 61 -1.09 4.82 -0.39
C VAL A 61 -1.37 3.38 -0.79
N GLU A 62 -0.37 2.77 -1.42
CA GLU A 62 -0.29 1.32 -1.62
C GLU A 62 0.51 0.69 -0.49
N VAL A 63 0.02 -0.41 0.09
CA VAL A 63 0.74 -1.18 1.11
C VAL A 63 1.31 -2.45 0.49
N LYS A 64 2.61 -2.67 0.69
CA LYS A 64 3.30 -3.86 0.21
C LYS A 64 3.86 -4.68 1.35
N THR A 65 3.29 -5.86 1.52
CA THR A 65 3.72 -6.79 2.54
C THR A 65 4.60 -7.89 1.97
N ARG A 66 5.73 -8.16 2.63
CA ARG A 66 6.69 -9.20 2.24
C ARG A 66 6.92 -10.17 3.39
N ALA A 67 6.90 -11.46 3.07
CA ALA A 67 7.18 -12.53 4.03
C ALA A 67 8.61 -13.08 3.92
N ASN A 68 9.19 -13.10 2.71
CA ASN A 68 10.46 -13.75 2.40
C ASN A 68 11.35 -12.85 1.54
N HIS A 69 12.68 -12.96 1.67
CA HIS A 69 13.70 -12.18 0.96
C HIS A 69 13.72 -12.33 -0.58
N SER A 70 12.87 -13.17 -1.19
CA SER A 70 13.02 -13.59 -2.59
C SER A 70 12.47 -12.61 -3.64
N PHE A 71 12.06 -11.38 -3.29
CA PHE A 71 11.35 -10.50 -4.24
C PHE A 71 11.79 -9.03 -4.17
N GLY A 72 12.59 -8.59 -5.17
CA GLY A 72 12.73 -7.23 -5.73
C GLY A 72 12.81 -6.00 -4.80
N THR A 73 13.01 -4.79 -5.34
CA THR A 73 12.85 -3.55 -4.54
C THR A 73 11.36 -3.20 -4.37
N PRO A 74 10.96 -2.49 -3.30
CA PRO A 74 9.55 -2.09 -3.08
C PRO A 74 8.96 -1.30 -4.26
N LEU A 75 9.77 -0.44 -4.87
CA LEU A 75 9.42 0.35 -6.07
C LEU A 75 9.30 -0.52 -7.32
N GLY A 76 10.20 -1.50 -7.53
CA GLY A 76 10.15 -2.44 -8.66
C GLY A 76 8.89 -3.32 -8.69
N SER A 77 8.07 -3.26 -7.64
CA SER A 77 6.83 -4.02 -7.51
C SER A 77 5.60 -3.24 -8.00
N ILE A 78 5.63 -1.90 -8.13
CA ILE A 78 4.47 -1.14 -8.67
C ILE A 78 4.58 -1.22 -10.20
N ASN A 79 3.74 -2.05 -10.83
CA ASN A 79 3.67 -2.02 -12.28
C ASN A 79 2.80 -0.83 -12.76
N HIS A 80 3.01 -0.39 -14.00
CA HIS A 80 2.23 0.68 -14.62
C HIS A 80 0.71 0.46 -14.53
N LYS A 81 0.24 -0.78 -14.48
CA LYS A 81 -1.18 -1.11 -14.32
C LYS A 81 -1.71 -0.74 -12.93
N ARG A 82 -0.92 -0.93 -11.86
CA ARG A 82 -1.31 -0.54 -10.49
C ARG A 82 -1.25 0.98 -10.33
N GLU A 83 -0.21 1.61 -10.84
CA GLU A 83 -0.12 3.08 -10.91
C GLU A 83 -1.35 3.69 -11.60
N LYS A 84 -1.68 3.24 -12.82
CA LYS A 84 -2.85 3.74 -13.56
C LYS A 84 -4.15 3.58 -12.75
N ARG A 85 -4.32 2.45 -12.08
CA ARG A 85 -5.51 2.19 -11.22
C ARG A 85 -5.58 3.12 -10.02
N LEU A 86 -4.45 3.46 -9.40
CA LEU A 86 -4.39 4.39 -8.28
C LEU A 86 -4.69 5.82 -8.74
N ARG A 87 -4.18 6.24 -9.89
CA ARG A 87 -4.52 7.55 -10.50
C ARG A 87 -6.02 7.65 -10.79
N GLU A 88 -6.59 6.64 -11.45
CA GLU A 88 -8.05 6.58 -11.71
C GLU A 88 -8.87 6.57 -10.41
N ALA A 89 -8.41 5.86 -9.37
CA ALA A 89 -9.08 5.87 -8.07
C ALA A 89 -9.06 7.27 -7.43
N ALA A 90 -7.93 7.97 -7.55
CA ALA A 90 -7.77 9.32 -7.03
C ALA A 90 -8.67 10.33 -7.73
N GLU A 91 -8.75 10.28 -9.05
CA GLU A 91 -9.68 11.10 -9.85
C GLU A 91 -11.13 10.87 -9.43
N LEU A 92 -11.57 9.60 -9.38
CA LEU A 92 -12.93 9.24 -9.00
C LEU A 92 -13.26 9.64 -7.56
N TYR A 93 -12.30 9.49 -6.64
CA TYR A 93 -12.44 9.94 -5.26
C TYR A 93 -12.58 11.46 -5.17
N ALA A 94 -11.73 12.21 -5.88
CA ALA A 94 -11.78 13.67 -5.90
C ALA A 94 -13.11 14.18 -6.49
N MET A 95 -13.55 13.61 -7.62
CA MET A 95 -14.83 13.95 -8.24
C MET A 95 -16.01 13.68 -7.30
N ARG A 96 -16.08 12.49 -6.70
CA ARG A 96 -17.18 12.10 -5.79
C ARG A 96 -17.27 13.00 -4.56
N ASN A 97 -16.13 13.44 -4.04
CA ASN A 97 -16.05 14.28 -2.85
C ASN A 97 -15.95 15.78 -3.16
N LYS A 98 -16.06 16.19 -4.43
CA LYS A 98 -15.96 17.58 -4.90
C LYS A 98 -14.66 18.28 -4.43
N ILE A 99 -13.56 17.53 -4.39
CA ILE A 99 -12.24 18.04 -4.00
C ILE A 99 -11.59 18.68 -5.21
N THR A 100 -11.43 20.00 -5.20
CA THR A 100 -10.85 20.76 -6.32
C THR A 100 -9.56 21.51 -5.97
N ASN A 101 -9.28 21.73 -4.68
CA ASN A 101 -8.18 22.59 -4.23
C ASN A 101 -7.20 21.86 -3.29
N ARG A 102 -6.81 20.65 -3.64
CA ARG A 102 -5.84 19.85 -2.87
C ARG A 102 -4.83 19.19 -3.78
N SER A 103 -3.56 19.25 -3.40
CA SER A 103 -2.52 18.45 -4.04
C SER A 103 -2.80 16.96 -3.80
N ILE A 104 -2.52 16.14 -4.81
CA ILE A 104 -2.59 14.68 -4.74
C ILE A 104 -1.18 14.12 -4.78
N ARG A 105 -0.91 13.11 -3.95
CA ARG A 105 0.37 12.38 -3.93
C ARG A 105 0.12 10.89 -3.84
N PHE A 106 1.01 10.10 -4.44
CA PHE A 106 1.00 8.64 -4.33
C PHE A 106 2.21 8.19 -3.54
N ASP A 107 1.96 7.53 -2.40
CA ASP A 107 3.01 6.97 -1.54
C ASP A 107 2.93 5.44 -1.56
N VAL A 108 4.02 4.79 -1.18
CA VAL A 108 4.07 3.35 -0.93
C VAL A 108 4.55 3.12 0.49
N VAL A 109 3.89 2.23 1.23
CA VAL A 109 4.42 1.72 2.49
C VAL A 109 4.86 0.28 2.29
N SER A 110 6.14 0.03 2.50
CA SER A 110 6.70 -1.33 2.52
C SER A 110 6.69 -1.86 3.94
N VAL A 111 6.21 -3.08 4.13
CA VAL A 111 6.25 -3.82 5.39
C VAL A 111 6.92 -5.16 5.14
N ASP A 112 8.12 -5.32 5.68
CA ASP A 112 8.96 -6.50 5.45
C ASP A 112 9.12 -7.32 6.74
N PHE A 113 8.60 -8.55 6.72
CA PHE A 113 8.67 -9.51 7.82
C PHE A 113 9.83 -10.51 7.68
N SER A 114 10.69 -10.36 6.68
CA SER A 114 11.71 -11.38 6.34
C SER A 114 12.86 -11.47 7.34
N GLU A 115 13.08 -10.45 8.17
CA GLU A 115 14.16 -10.43 9.17
C GLU A 115 13.66 -10.81 10.57
N GLY A 116 14.48 -11.58 11.31
CA GLY A 116 14.16 -12.13 12.64
C GLY A 116 14.06 -11.12 13.80
N GLY A 117 13.95 -9.82 13.52
CA GLY A 117 13.90 -8.72 14.50
C GLY A 117 12.55 -7.98 14.56
N GLY A 118 11.52 -8.49 13.88
CA GLY A 118 10.24 -7.82 13.70
C GLY A 118 10.13 -7.11 12.34
N PRO A 119 8.92 -6.62 11.99
CA PRO A 119 8.69 -6.04 10.67
C PRO A 119 9.45 -4.73 10.49
N LYS A 120 10.13 -4.57 9.36
CA LYS A 120 10.70 -3.29 8.93
C LYS A 120 9.69 -2.51 8.10
N LEU A 121 9.50 -1.24 8.43
CA LEU A 121 8.58 -0.35 7.74
C LEU A 121 9.32 0.80 7.08
N GLU A 122 8.93 1.11 5.84
CA GLU A 122 9.45 2.24 5.08
C GLU A 122 8.28 2.97 4.39
N ILE A 123 8.22 4.29 4.54
CA ILE A 123 7.28 5.15 3.83
C ILE A 123 8.02 5.82 2.68
N ILE A 124 7.69 5.44 1.45
CA ILE A 124 8.25 6.01 0.23
C ILE A 124 7.28 7.06 -0.29
N LYS A 125 7.64 8.33 -0.12
CA LYS A 125 6.84 9.48 -0.58
C LYS A 125 7.06 9.73 -2.08
N ASN A 126 6.03 10.20 -2.78
CA ASN A 126 6.10 10.47 -4.23
C ASN A 126 6.62 9.27 -5.03
N ALA A 127 6.06 8.09 -4.78
CA ALA A 127 6.51 6.87 -5.43
C ALA A 127 6.32 6.92 -6.96
N PHE A 128 5.34 7.69 -7.45
CA PHE A 128 5.07 7.99 -8.86
C PHE A 128 4.08 9.17 -8.99
#